data_AF-A0AAN2PB47-F1
#
_entry.id   AF-A0AAN2PB47-F1
#
_cell.length_a   1.000
_cell.length_b   1.000
_cell.length_c   1.000
_cell.angle_alpha   90.00
_cell.angle_beta   90.00
_cell.angle_gamma   90.00
#
_symmetry.space_group_name_H-M   'P 1'
#
loop_
_entity.id
_entity.type
_entity.pdbx_description
1 polymer ?
#
loop_
_entity_poly.entity_id
_entity_poly.type
_entity_poly.pdbx_seq_one_letter_code
_entity_poly.pdbx_strand_id
1 'polypeptide(L)'
;MSEIVILLEIATYFGGPLLVIIGLYKLFFQKYIANVLSQMHQHTNNKLLEEIKHNNQKIVEQIKADYNVQIEEIKKVHSKEIEEHKTTLLNVARYSEYQFKLYNELWASLYDLKSASEDLWEHANNKNLLTFVNHLSECNVKVGRNILLLDDKHYVRLKNIIDTFAKYQVGKTKLINVKNNSLDNYRIQLIINDNELIKENFAELLDELAVVFKNHISHSPSAGTISSFAIRRSNIPY
;
A
#
# COMPACT_ATOMS: atom_id res chain seq x y z
N MET A 1 -53.50 -89.35 63.60
CA MET A 1 -52.55 -88.61 64.45
C MET A 1 -51.09 -88.97 64.19
N SER A 2 -50.74 -90.18 63.72
CA SER A 2 -49.34 -90.53 63.43
C SER A 2 -48.79 -90.00 62.10
N GLU A 3 -49.61 -89.83 61.06
CA GLU A 3 -49.13 -89.35 59.74
C GLU A 3 -48.73 -87.86 59.73
N ILE A 4 -49.37 -87.04 60.57
CA ILE A 4 -49.07 -85.59 60.68
C ILE A 4 -47.74 -85.35 61.42
N VAL A 5 -47.40 -86.19 62.40
CA VAL A 5 -46.14 -86.08 63.16
C VAL A 5 -44.95 -86.47 62.30
N ILE A 6 -45.09 -87.50 61.45
CA ILE A 6 -44.04 -87.92 60.51
C ILE A 6 -43.79 -86.83 59.44
N LEU A 7 -44.85 -86.18 58.94
CA LEU A 7 -44.71 -85.05 58.02
C LEU A 7 -44.08 -83.81 58.66
N LEU A 8 -44.30 -83.57 59.95
CA LEU A 8 -43.70 -82.45 60.70
C LEU A 8 -42.21 -82.67 61.03
N GLU A 9 -41.81 -83.92 61.32
CA GLU A 9 -40.41 -84.30 61.52
C GLU A 9 -39.61 -84.29 60.21
N ILE A 10 -40.21 -84.68 59.08
CA ILE A 10 -39.58 -84.54 57.76
C ILE A 10 -39.43 -83.06 57.40
N ALA A 11 -40.41 -82.21 57.68
CA ALA A 11 -40.32 -80.77 57.42
C ALA A 11 -39.24 -80.07 58.26
N THR A 12 -39.01 -80.50 59.50
CA THR A 12 -37.97 -79.93 60.37
C THR A 12 -36.58 -80.50 60.11
N TYR A 13 -36.47 -81.79 59.73
CA TYR A 13 -35.20 -82.43 59.38
C TYR A 13 -34.67 -82.02 57.99
N PHE A 14 -35.57 -81.81 57.01
CA PHE A 14 -35.20 -81.38 55.65
C PHE A 14 -35.24 -79.86 55.43
N GLY A 15 -35.95 -79.10 56.27
CA GLY A 15 -36.13 -77.64 56.10
C GLY A 15 -34.87 -76.81 56.35
N GLY A 16 -34.06 -77.16 57.35
CA GLY A 16 -32.80 -76.47 57.65
C GLY A 16 -31.76 -76.61 56.52
N PRO A 17 -31.43 -77.84 56.08
CA PRO A 17 -30.54 -78.06 54.95
C PRO A 17 -31.03 -77.41 53.65
N LEU A 18 -32.35 -77.44 53.38
CA LEU A 18 -32.93 -76.80 52.20
C LEU A 18 -32.75 -75.27 52.22
N LEU A 19 -32.96 -74.61 53.35
CA LEU A 19 -32.75 -73.17 53.48
C LEU A 19 -31.27 -72.78 53.30
N VAL A 20 -30.34 -73.61 53.79
CA VAL A 20 -28.91 -73.42 53.55
C VAL A 20 -28.58 -73.59 52.07
N ILE A 21 -29.13 -74.60 51.39
CA ILE A 21 -28.96 -74.82 49.95
C ILE A 21 -29.52 -73.63 49.15
N ILE A 22 -30.71 -73.14 49.50
CA ILE A 22 -31.33 -71.97 48.84
C ILE A 22 -30.50 -70.70 49.08
N GLY A 23 -30.00 -70.48 50.30
CA GLY A 23 -29.15 -69.35 50.64
C GLY A 23 -27.81 -69.37 49.89
N LEU A 24 -27.17 -70.54 49.80
CA LEU A 24 -25.96 -70.75 49.02
C LEU A 24 -26.23 -70.55 47.52
N TYR A 25 -27.31 -71.14 46.99
CA TYR A 25 -27.70 -70.95 45.60
C TYR A 25 -27.93 -69.47 45.28
N LYS A 26 -28.62 -68.74 46.15
CA LYS A 26 -28.84 -67.30 46.01
C LYS A 26 -27.52 -66.52 46.00
N LEU A 27 -26.59 -66.80 46.90
CA LEU A 27 -25.28 -66.13 46.95
C LEU A 27 -24.41 -66.43 45.73
N PHE A 28 -24.34 -67.70 45.32
CA PHE A 28 -23.59 -68.11 44.14
C PHE A 28 -24.21 -67.53 42.86
N PHE A 29 -25.53 -67.59 42.72
CA PHE A 29 -26.25 -67.06 41.57
C PHE A 29 -26.18 -65.53 41.50
N GLN A 30 -26.33 -64.84 42.64
CA GLN A 30 -26.17 -63.38 42.72
C GLN A 30 -24.75 -62.96 42.35
N LYS A 31 -23.73 -63.66 42.85
CA LYS A 31 -22.33 -63.38 42.51
C LYS A 31 -22.04 -63.68 41.03
N TYR A 32 -22.60 -64.76 40.49
CA TYR A 32 -22.47 -65.12 39.08
C TYR A 32 -23.12 -64.06 38.18
N ILE A 33 -24.37 -63.67 38.45
CA ILE A 33 -25.06 -62.61 37.71
C ILE A 33 -24.31 -61.29 37.82
N ALA A 34 -23.86 -60.90 39.01
CA ALA A 34 -23.11 -59.66 39.20
C ALA A 34 -21.81 -59.64 38.37
N ASN A 35 -21.11 -60.78 38.30
CA ASN A 35 -19.91 -60.90 37.49
C ASN A 35 -20.21 -60.83 35.99
N VAL A 36 -21.24 -61.53 35.50
CA VAL A 36 -21.66 -61.49 34.09
C VAL A 36 -22.15 -60.10 33.70
N LEU A 37 -22.96 -59.45 34.55
CA LEU A 37 -23.46 -58.10 34.33
C LEU A 37 -22.31 -57.07 34.33
N SER A 38 -21.34 -57.23 35.23
CA SER A 38 -20.13 -56.40 35.26
C SER A 38 -19.32 -56.55 33.98
N GLN A 39 -19.10 -57.78 33.49
CA GLN A 39 -18.40 -58.02 32.23
C GLN A 39 -19.13 -57.44 31.01
N MET A 40 -20.46 -57.60 30.94
CA MET A 40 -21.29 -57.00 29.90
C MET A 40 -21.22 -55.47 29.93
N HIS A 41 -21.25 -54.88 31.12
CA HIS A 41 -21.15 -53.44 31.28
C HIS A 41 -19.75 -52.92 30.91
N GLN A 42 -18.69 -53.61 31.33
CA GLN A 42 -17.31 -53.29 30.92
C GLN A 42 -17.13 -53.38 29.41
N HIS A 43 -17.65 -54.42 28.76
CA HIS A 43 -17.60 -54.56 27.31
C HIS A 43 -18.33 -53.43 26.59
N THR A 44 -19.52 -53.09 27.06
CA THR A 44 -20.32 -51.99 26.49
C THR A 44 -19.63 -50.65 26.67
N ASN A 45 -19.09 -50.37 27.86
CA ASN A 45 -18.36 -49.14 28.16
C ASN A 45 -17.08 -49.04 27.32
N ASN A 46 -16.34 -50.14 27.16
CA ASN A 46 -15.14 -50.16 26.32
C ASN A 46 -15.49 -49.89 24.85
N LYS A 47 -16.58 -50.47 24.33
CA LYS A 47 -17.05 -50.18 22.97
C LYS A 47 -17.42 -48.70 22.79
N LEU A 48 -18.18 -48.14 23.73
CA LEU A 48 -18.54 -46.72 23.70
C LEU A 48 -17.31 -45.82 23.80
N LEU A 49 -16.35 -46.18 24.64
CA LEU A 49 -15.10 -45.43 24.78
C LEU A 49 -14.29 -45.43 23.49
N GLU A 50 -14.15 -46.58 22.82
CA GLU A 50 -13.45 -46.68 21.54
C GLU A 50 -14.19 -45.90 20.43
N GLU A 51 -15.52 -45.93 20.40
CA GLU A 51 -16.31 -45.14 19.46
C GLU A 51 -16.13 -43.63 19.69
N ILE A 52 -16.20 -43.18 20.95
CA ILE A 52 -15.98 -41.78 21.32
C ILE A 52 -14.55 -41.34 20.94
N LYS A 53 -13.53 -42.17 21.22
CA LYS A 53 -12.14 -41.88 20.85
C LYS A 53 -12.00 -41.74 19.34
N HIS A 54 -12.55 -42.67 18.57
CA HIS A 54 -12.50 -42.65 17.11
C HIS A 54 -13.20 -41.42 16.53
N ASN A 55 -14.39 -41.09 17.04
CA ASN A 55 -15.12 -39.90 16.61
C ASN A 55 -14.36 -38.62 16.97
N ASN A 56 -13.80 -38.53 18.17
CA ASN A 56 -12.98 -37.39 18.58
C ASN A 56 -11.73 -37.25 17.70
N GLN A 57 -11.07 -38.36 17.35
CA GLN A 57 -9.91 -38.35 16.46
C GLN A 57 -10.29 -37.81 15.08
N LYS A 58 -11.41 -38.29 14.50
CA LYS A 58 -11.93 -37.77 13.23
C LYS A 58 -12.23 -36.28 13.28
N ILE A 59 -12.87 -35.80 14.34
CA ILE A 59 -13.18 -34.39 14.51
C ILE A 59 -11.89 -33.56 14.57
N VAL A 60 -10.87 -34.01 15.31
CA VAL A 60 -9.57 -33.33 15.38
C VAL A 60 -8.88 -33.28 14.01
N GLU A 61 -8.92 -34.37 13.26
CA GLU A 61 -8.35 -34.42 11.91
C GLU A 61 -9.09 -33.50 10.93
N GLN A 62 -10.43 -33.47 10.99
CA GLN A 62 -11.26 -32.55 10.19
C GLN A 62 -10.95 -31.09 10.52
N ILE A 63 -10.95 -30.73 11.82
CA ILE A 63 -10.63 -29.37 12.27
C ILE A 63 -9.23 -28.95 11.78
N LYS A 64 -8.23 -29.84 11.88
CA LYS A 64 -6.88 -29.56 11.38
C LYS A 64 -6.85 -29.36 9.87
N ALA A 65 -7.58 -30.18 9.11
CA ALA A 65 -7.67 -30.03 7.66
C ALA A 65 -8.32 -28.70 7.29
N ASP A 66 -9.43 -28.34 7.92
CA ASP A 66 -10.15 -27.09 7.67
C ASP A 66 -9.28 -25.87 8.00
N TYR A 67 -8.56 -25.89 9.14
CA TYR A 67 -7.62 -24.82 9.48
C TYR A 67 -6.49 -24.69 8.46
N ASN A 68 -5.92 -25.81 7.98
CA ASN A 68 -4.87 -25.76 6.97
C ASN A 68 -5.38 -25.17 5.66
N VAL A 69 -6.61 -25.52 5.24
CA VAL A 69 -7.24 -24.94 4.05
C VAL A 69 -7.41 -23.43 4.22
N GLN A 70 -7.93 -22.97 5.36
CA GLN A 70 -8.09 -21.53 5.63
C GLN A 70 -6.75 -20.79 5.64
N ILE A 71 -5.70 -21.37 6.22
CA ILE A 71 -4.37 -20.77 6.24
C ILE A 71 -3.82 -20.61 4.82
N GLU A 72 -3.95 -21.62 3.97
CA GLU A 72 -3.48 -21.56 2.59
C GLU A 72 -4.28 -20.55 1.75
N GLU A 73 -5.58 -20.45 1.99
CA GLU A 73 -6.42 -19.43 1.36
C GLU A 73 -6.01 -18.00 1.77
N ILE A 74 -5.84 -17.75 3.07
CA ILE A 74 -5.38 -16.45 3.59
C ILE A 74 -4.00 -16.09 3.00
N LYS A 75 -3.05 -17.05 3.00
CA LYS A 75 -1.72 -16.83 2.42
C LYS A 75 -1.81 -16.46 0.94
N LYS A 76 -2.65 -17.17 0.18
CA LYS A 76 -2.84 -16.90 -1.24
C LYS A 76 -3.43 -15.51 -1.48
N VAL A 77 -4.49 -15.14 -0.76
CA VAL A 77 -5.10 -13.80 -0.86
C VAL A 77 -4.07 -12.71 -0.51
N HIS A 78 -3.40 -12.84 0.64
CA HIS A 78 -2.39 -11.87 1.07
C HIS A 78 -1.21 -11.78 0.08
N SER A 79 -0.75 -12.89 -0.50
CA SER A 79 0.33 -12.88 -1.48
C SER A 79 -0.05 -12.09 -2.74
N LYS A 80 -1.31 -12.23 -3.17
CA LYS A 80 -1.85 -11.50 -4.32
C LYS A 80 -1.97 -10.01 -4.03
N GLU A 81 -2.51 -9.63 -2.87
CA GLU A 81 -2.60 -8.22 -2.46
C GLU A 81 -1.21 -7.56 -2.36
N ILE A 82 -0.21 -8.28 -1.83
CA ILE A 82 1.17 -7.79 -1.77
C ILE A 82 1.72 -7.53 -3.18
N GLU A 83 1.48 -8.41 -4.14
CA GLU A 83 1.91 -8.22 -5.53
C GLU A 83 1.19 -7.05 -6.21
N GLU A 84 -0.11 -6.91 -6.00
CA GLU A 84 -0.92 -5.78 -6.51
C GLU A 84 -0.45 -4.44 -5.93
N HIS A 85 -0.19 -4.38 -4.63
CA HIS A 85 0.34 -3.18 -4.00
C HIS A 85 1.77 -2.88 -4.47
N LYS A 86 2.62 -3.89 -4.63
CA LYS A 86 3.99 -3.73 -5.14
C LYS A 86 3.99 -3.18 -6.56
N THR A 87 3.16 -3.73 -7.44
CA THR A 87 3.05 -3.25 -8.83
C THR A 87 2.52 -1.82 -8.90
N THR A 88 1.49 -1.50 -8.11
CA THR A 88 0.96 -0.14 -7.99
C THR A 88 2.03 0.85 -7.51
N LEU A 89 2.76 0.50 -6.45
CA LEU A 89 3.82 1.35 -5.90
C LEU A 89 4.97 1.56 -6.89
N LEU A 90 5.38 0.51 -7.61
CA LEU A 90 6.38 0.62 -8.68
C LEU A 90 5.92 1.54 -9.81
N ASN A 91 4.65 1.45 -10.21
CA ASN A 91 4.10 2.31 -11.26
C ASN A 91 4.06 3.78 -10.81
N VAL A 92 3.63 4.04 -9.58
CA VAL A 92 3.65 5.39 -8.98
C VAL A 92 5.08 5.93 -8.91
N ALA A 93 6.05 5.12 -8.47
CA ALA A 93 7.45 5.53 -8.39
C ALA A 93 8.03 5.91 -9.77
N ARG A 94 7.79 5.08 -10.80
CA ARG A 94 8.26 5.35 -12.17
C ARG A 94 7.61 6.59 -12.76
N TYR A 95 6.31 6.77 -12.54
CA TYR A 95 5.60 7.97 -12.99
C TYR A 95 6.17 9.23 -12.31
N SER A 96 6.42 9.16 -11.00
CA SER A 96 7.00 10.26 -10.22
C SER A 96 8.42 10.62 -10.68
N GLU A 97 9.25 9.62 -10.98
CA GLU A 97 10.61 9.82 -11.50
C GLU A 97 10.58 10.51 -12.87
N TYR A 98 9.65 10.10 -13.74
CA TYR A 98 9.48 10.72 -15.05
C TYR A 98 9.00 12.17 -14.93
N GLN A 99 8.01 12.44 -14.07
CA GLN A 99 7.57 13.81 -13.78
C GLN A 99 8.71 14.67 -13.23
N PHE A 100 9.49 14.14 -12.28
CA PHE A 100 10.65 14.84 -11.72
C PHE A 100 11.65 15.22 -12.81
N LYS A 101 11.99 14.30 -13.71
CA LYS A 101 12.90 14.56 -14.82
C LYS A 101 12.37 15.69 -15.72
N LEU A 102 11.09 15.64 -16.07
CA LEU A 102 10.46 16.67 -16.91
C LEU A 102 10.44 18.05 -16.26
N TYR A 103 10.06 18.13 -14.98
CA TYR A 103 10.07 19.40 -14.25
C TYR A 103 11.47 20.02 -14.19
N ASN A 104 12.51 19.21 -13.99
CA ASN A 104 13.90 19.69 -14.03
C ASN A 104 14.32 20.17 -15.43
N GLU A 105 13.97 19.44 -16.49
CA GLU A 105 14.28 19.84 -17.87
C GLU A 105 13.59 21.17 -18.24
N LEU A 106 12.33 21.35 -17.82
CA LEU A 106 11.59 22.61 -17.98
C LEU A 106 12.23 23.73 -17.18
N TRP A 107 12.57 23.48 -15.92
CA TRP A 107 13.24 24.45 -15.06
C TRP A 107 14.57 24.91 -15.63
N ALA A 108 15.42 23.98 -16.09
CA ALA A 108 16.68 24.30 -16.75
C ALA A 108 16.45 25.19 -17.97
N SER A 109 15.49 24.85 -18.84
CA SER A 109 15.18 25.66 -20.02
C SER A 109 14.69 27.07 -19.69
N LEU A 110 13.93 27.24 -18.61
CA LEU A 110 13.48 28.56 -18.15
C LEU A 110 14.63 29.37 -17.55
N TYR A 111 15.55 28.71 -16.85
CA TYR A 111 16.74 29.34 -16.31
C TYR A 111 17.70 29.78 -17.42
N ASP A 112 17.89 28.97 -18.45
CA ASP A 112 18.68 29.35 -19.64
C ASP A 112 18.07 30.57 -20.34
N LEU A 113 16.74 30.60 -20.47
CA LEU A 113 16.02 31.76 -21.00
C LEU A 113 16.20 33.01 -20.13
N LYS A 114 16.16 32.86 -18.80
CA LYS A 114 16.48 33.95 -17.85
C LYS A 114 17.89 34.48 -18.08
N SER A 115 18.89 33.60 -18.10
CA SER A 115 20.30 33.99 -18.30
C SER A 115 20.48 34.74 -19.63
N ALA A 116 19.91 34.22 -20.72
CA ALA A 116 19.97 34.88 -22.03
C ALA A 116 19.28 36.25 -22.03
N SER A 117 18.23 36.42 -21.22
CA SER A 117 17.54 37.71 -21.08
C SER A 117 18.35 38.75 -20.31
N GLU A 118 19.14 38.31 -19.32
CA GLU A 118 20.07 39.13 -18.55
C GLU A 118 21.27 39.55 -19.42
N ASP A 119 21.84 38.62 -20.19
CA ASP A 119 22.89 38.92 -21.16
C ASP A 119 22.43 39.94 -22.22
N LEU A 120 21.18 39.81 -22.68
CA LEU A 120 20.57 40.76 -23.62
C LEU A 120 20.24 42.10 -22.95
N TRP A 121 20.00 42.10 -21.64
CA TRP A 121 19.77 43.32 -20.87
C TRP A 121 21.05 44.14 -20.76
N GLU A 122 22.13 43.52 -20.31
CA GLU A 122 23.45 44.15 -20.13
C GLU A 122 24.06 44.55 -21.48
N HIS A 123 23.94 43.68 -22.48
CA HIS A 123 24.57 43.85 -23.78
C HIS A 123 23.54 43.71 -24.90
N ALA A 124 22.84 44.79 -25.20
CA ALA A 124 21.83 44.85 -26.26
C ALA A 124 22.46 44.83 -27.67
N ASN A 125 22.83 43.64 -28.15
CA ASN A 125 23.40 43.39 -29.48
C ASN A 125 22.64 42.27 -30.23
N ASN A 126 22.84 42.19 -31.55
CA ASN A 126 22.15 41.22 -32.40
C ASN A 126 22.49 39.76 -32.08
N LYS A 127 23.70 39.48 -31.58
CA LYS A 127 24.12 38.12 -31.21
C LYS A 127 23.32 37.62 -30.01
N ASN A 128 23.26 38.42 -28.95
CA ASN A 128 22.53 38.08 -27.73
C ASN A 128 21.01 38.02 -28.00
N LEU A 129 20.50 38.86 -28.91
CA LEU A 129 19.10 38.79 -29.33
C LEU A 129 18.79 37.45 -30.01
N LEU A 130 19.66 36.98 -30.91
CA LEU A 130 19.48 35.70 -31.58
C LEU A 130 19.53 34.53 -30.59
N THR A 131 20.49 34.54 -29.65
CA THR A 131 20.59 33.53 -28.59
C THR A 131 19.32 33.49 -27.74
N PHE A 132 18.82 34.65 -27.32
CA PHE A 132 17.58 34.76 -26.56
C PHE A 132 16.37 34.22 -27.33
N VAL A 133 16.23 34.55 -28.63
CA VAL A 133 15.14 34.04 -29.48
C VAL A 133 15.18 32.52 -29.60
N ASN A 134 16.36 31.94 -29.74
CA ASN A 134 16.51 30.49 -29.82
C ASN A 134 16.05 29.82 -28.51
N HIS A 135 16.50 30.33 -27.35
CA HIS A 135 16.06 29.80 -26.05
C HIS A 135 14.56 30.00 -25.80
N LEU A 136 13.98 31.12 -26.26
CA LEU A 136 12.54 31.38 -26.14
C LEU A 136 11.72 30.37 -26.96
N SER A 137 12.15 30.10 -28.19
CA SER A 137 11.53 29.10 -29.07
C SER A 137 11.64 27.70 -28.48
N GLU A 138 12.83 27.32 -27.99
CA GLU A 138 13.08 26.02 -27.37
C GLU A 138 12.21 25.82 -26.12
N CYS A 139 12.13 26.83 -25.25
CA CYS A 139 11.30 26.80 -24.05
C CYS A 139 9.82 26.63 -24.41
N ASN A 140 9.31 27.37 -25.41
CA ASN A 140 7.92 27.25 -25.85
C ASN A 140 7.60 25.85 -26.41
N VAL A 141 8.51 25.24 -27.16
CA VAL A 141 8.36 23.86 -27.63
C VAL A 141 8.37 22.87 -26.47
N LYS A 142 9.28 23.03 -25.49
CA LYS A 142 9.34 22.18 -24.30
C LYS A 142 8.08 22.27 -23.45
N VAL A 143 7.52 23.47 -23.26
CA VAL A 143 6.24 23.65 -22.54
C VAL A 143 5.09 23.00 -23.31
N GLY A 144 5.02 23.16 -24.63
CA GLY A 144 3.98 22.54 -25.45
C GLY A 144 4.03 21.01 -25.46
N ARG A 145 5.23 20.42 -25.54
CA ARG A 145 5.42 18.95 -25.55
C ARG A 145 5.05 18.29 -24.22
N ASN A 146 5.16 19.02 -23.11
CA ASN A 146 4.95 18.48 -21.78
C ASN A 146 3.56 18.81 -21.20
N ILE A 147 2.63 19.32 -22.01
CA ILE A 147 1.30 19.78 -21.57
C ILE A 147 0.51 18.70 -20.82
N LEU A 148 0.59 17.44 -21.23
CA LEU A 148 -0.17 16.33 -20.63
C LEU A 148 0.28 15.96 -19.21
N LEU A 149 1.46 16.40 -18.80
CA LEU A 149 2.09 16.04 -17.54
C LEU A 149 2.24 17.23 -16.59
N LEU A 150 1.88 18.41 -17.07
CA LEU A 150 1.80 19.64 -16.31
C LEU A 150 0.38 19.83 -15.80
N ASP A 151 0.23 20.29 -14.57
CA ASP A 151 -1.06 20.80 -14.12
C ASP A 151 -1.46 22.02 -14.95
N ASP A 152 -2.75 22.14 -15.28
CA ASP A 152 -3.29 23.23 -16.09
C ASP A 152 -2.88 24.62 -15.57
N LYS A 153 -2.85 24.78 -14.24
CA LYS A 153 -2.40 26.02 -13.59
C LYS A 153 -0.95 26.36 -13.90
N HIS A 154 -0.06 25.36 -13.89
CA HIS A 154 1.36 25.55 -14.21
C HIS A 154 1.54 25.84 -15.68
N TYR A 155 0.81 25.14 -16.55
CA TYR A 155 0.84 25.37 -17.98
C TYR A 155 0.46 26.83 -18.32
N VAL A 156 -0.64 27.34 -17.75
CA VAL A 156 -1.06 28.74 -17.95
C VAL A 156 0.01 29.72 -17.46
N ARG A 157 0.62 29.48 -16.29
CA ARG A 157 1.69 30.35 -15.75
C ARG A 157 2.93 30.34 -16.66
N LEU A 158 3.35 29.17 -17.11
CA LEU A 158 4.46 28.99 -18.06
C LEU A 158 4.20 29.68 -19.40
N LYS A 159 2.95 29.58 -19.88
CA LYS A 159 2.57 30.24 -21.12
C LYS A 159 2.62 31.76 -20.99
N ASN A 160 2.11 32.28 -19.87
CA ASN A 160 2.23 33.70 -19.55
C ASN A 160 3.69 34.18 -19.47
N ILE A 161 4.59 33.37 -18.91
CA ILE A 161 6.04 33.64 -18.87
C ILE A 161 6.60 33.75 -20.29
N ILE A 162 6.33 32.77 -21.15
CA ILE A 162 6.81 32.76 -22.55
C ILE A 162 6.27 33.98 -23.31
N ASP A 163 5.00 34.28 -23.16
CA ASP A 163 4.36 35.39 -23.86
C ASP A 163 4.87 36.75 -23.35
N THR A 164 5.26 36.84 -22.08
CA THR A 164 5.92 38.02 -21.49
C THR A 164 7.31 38.24 -22.09
N PHE A 165 8.09 37.19 -22.28
CA PHE A 165 9.39 37.26 -22.95
C PHE A 165 9.31 37.55 -24.45
N ALA A 166 8.26 37.10 -25.12
CA ALA A 166 8.01 37.50 -26.51
C ALA A 166 7.81 39.02 -26.62
N LYS A 167 7.15 39.65 -25.64
CA LYS A 167 7.02 41.12 -25.59
C LYS A 167 8.37 41.80 -25.33
N TYR A 168 9.18 41.24 -24.43
CA TYR A 168 10.55 41.70 -24.18
C TYR A 168 11.43 41.66 -25.44
N GLN A 169 11.34 40.59 -26.25
CA GLN A 169 12.03 40.47 -27.54
C GLN A 169 11.67 41.65 -28.47
N VAL A 170 10.38 41.95 -28.59
CA VAL A 170 9.88 43.04 -29.44
C VAL A 170 10.41 44.39 -28.96
N GLY A 171 10.42 44.62 -27.64
CA GLY A 171 10.97 45.83 -27.02
C GLY A 171 12.47 45.99 -27.28
N LYS A 172 13.27 44.93 -27.12
CA LYS A 172 14.72 44.96 -27.37
C LYS A 172 15.07 45.10 -28.85
N THR A 173 14.31 44.48 -29.75
CA THR A 173 14.47 44.66 -31.21
C THR A 173 14.24 46.12 -31.60
N LYS A 174 13.19 46.75 -31.05
CA LYS A 174 12.93 48.19 -31.24
C LYS A 174 14.08 49.05 -30.70
N LEU A 175 14.60 48.73 -29.52
CA LEU A 175 15.73 49.47 -28.91
C LEU A 175 17.00 49.43 -29.78
N ILE A 176 17.36 48.25 -30.30
CA ILE A 176 18.53 48.08 -31.18
C ILE A 176 18.34 48.89 -32.46
N ASN A 177 17.15 48.84 -33.07
CA ASN A 177 16.85 49.59 -34.28
C ASN A 177 16.85 51.11 -34.05
N VAL A 178 16.39 51.60 -32.90
CA VAL A 178 16.37 53.04 -32.55
C VAL A 178 17.79 53.54 -32.25
N LYS A 179 18.60 52.78 -31.49
CA LYS A 179 20.00 53.13 -31.23
C LYS A 179 20.84 53.25 -32.50
N ASN A 180 20.54 52.44 -33.52
CA ASN A 180 21.24 52.47 -34.80
C ASN A 180 20.81 53.65 -35.70
N ASN A 181 19.64 54.27 -35.46
CA ASN A 181 19.02 55.22 -36.39
C ASN A 181 18.71 56.62 -35.82
N SER A 182 18.80 56.88 -34.51
CA SER A 182 18.55 58.23 -33.96
C SER A 182 19.16 58.50 -32.57
N LEU A 183 19.37 59.79 -32.26
CA LEU A 183 19.77 60.34 -30.95
C LEU A 183 18.55 60.73 -30.06
N ASP A 184 17.40 60.09 -30.21
CA ASP A 184 16.22 60.41 -29.37
C ASP A 184 16.29 59.68 -28.02
N ASN A 185 17.06 60.27 -27.10
CA ASN A 185 17.30 59.75 -25.75
C ASN A 185 16.01 59.51 -24.95
N TYR A 186 14.96 60.31 -25.17
CA TYR A 186 13.70 60.15 -24.45
C TYR A 186 12.97 58.86 -24.84
N ARG A 187 12.89 58.56 -26.15
CA ARG A 187 12.29 57.32 -26.64
C ARG A 187 13.11 56.09 -26.24
N ILE A 188 14.43 56.22 -26.21
CA ILE A 188 15.33 55.17 -25.72
C ILE A 188 15.03 54.87 -24.24
N GLN A 189 14.87 55.89 -23.39
CA GLN A 189 14.60 55.71 -21.97
C GLN A 189 13.26 55.03 -21.69
N LEU A 190 12.19 55.41 -22.42
CA LEU A 190 10.88 54.75 -22.30
C LEU A 190 10.96 53.25 -22.62
N ILE A 191 11.65 52.90 -23.72
CA ILE A 191 11.81 51.49 -24.11
C ILE A 191 12.66 50.72 -23.08
N ILE A 192 13.64 51.37 -22.45
CA ILE A 192 14.43 50.74 -21.37
C ILE A 192 13.53 50.46 -20.17
N ASN A 193 12.79 51.46 -19.67
CA ASN A 193 11.92 51.31 -18.51
C ASN A 193 10.84 50.22 -18.72
N ASP A 194 10.19 50.18 -19.90
CA ASP A 194 9.20 49.15 -20.22
C ASP A 194 9.81 47.74 -20.19
N ASN A 195 11.03 47.59 -20.70
CA ASN A 195 11.72 46.30 -20.70
C ASN A 195 12.20 45.91 -19.28
N GLU A 196 12.51 46.88 -18.41
CA GLU A 196 12.89 46.65 -17.02
C GLU A 196 11.73 46.05 -16.23
N LEU A 197 10.55 46.66 -16.36
CA LEU A 197 9.32 46.17 -15.75
C LEU A 197 8.98 44.74 -16.22
N ILE A 198 9.20 44.44 -17.50
CA ILE A 198 8.99 43.10 -18.04
C ILE A 198 9.98 42.09 -17.43
N LYS A 199 11.24 42.48 -17.20
CA LYS A 199 12.27 41.65 -16.56
C LYS A 199 11.92 41.36 -15.09
N GLU A 200 11.47 42.37 -14.34
CA GLU A 200 11.06 42.22 -12.94
C GLU A 200 9.85 41.29 -12.79
N ASN A 201 8.79 41.53 -13.58
CA ASN A 201 7.60 40.67 -13.62
C ASN A 201 7.97 39.21 -13.92
N PHE A 202 8.95 38.99 -14.80
CA PHE A 202 9.44 37.65 -15.08
C PHE A 202 10.16 37.02 -13.89
N ALA A 203 11.07 37.75 -13.23
CA ALA A 203 11.81 37.23 -12.08
C ALA A 203 10.85 36.78 -10.97
N GLU A 204 9.81 37.57 -10.70
CA GLU A 204 8.76 37.22 -9.74
C GLU A 204 8.02 35.93 -10.15
N LEU A 205 7.56 35.84 -11.41
CA LEU A 205 6.88 34.65 -11.92
C LEU A 205 7.76 33.40 -11.87
N LEU A 206 9.07 33.54 -12.10
CA LEU A 206 10.01 32.44 -12.05
C LEU A 206 10.23 31.96 -10.60
N ASP A 207 10.35 32.88 -9.64
CA ASP A 207 10.54 32.55 -8.23
C ASP A 207 9.30 31.83 -7.65
N GLU A 208 8.10 32.29 -7.99
CA GLU A 208 6.86 31.58 -7.65
C GLU A 208 6.85 30.16 -8.23
N LEU A 209 7.22 30.01 -9.51
CA LEU A 209 7.26 28.71 -10.18
C LEU A 209 8.31 27.79 -9.54
N ALA A 210 9.44 28.35 -9.08
CA ALA A 210 10.47 27.63 -8.35
C ALA A 210 9.94 27.02 -7.07
N VAL A 211 9.16 27.79 -6.29
CA VAL A 211 8.53 27.31 -5.05
C VAL A 211 7.56 26.17 -5.35
N VAL A 212 6.76 26.32 -6.40
CA VAL A 212 5.79 25.31 -6.82
C VAL A 212 6.48 24.03 -7.28
N PHE A 213 7.50 24.12 -8.14
CA PHE A 213 8.28 22.96 -8.58
C PHE A 213 8.99 22.30 -7.41
N LYS A 214 9.58 23.08 -6.49
CA LYS A 214 10.19 22.55 -5.27
C LYS A 214 9.19 21.79 -4.40
N ASN A 215 7.95 22.28 -4.30
CA ASN A 215 6.88 21.59 -3.58
C ASN A 215 6.47 20.28 -4.28
N HIS A 216 6.34 20.26 -5.61
CA HIS A 216 6.06 19.02 -6.33
C HIS A 216 7.19 18.00 -6.23
N ILE A 217 8.44 18.46 -6.27
CA ILE A 217 9.63 17.63 -6.09
C ILE A 217 9.69 17.07 -4.67
N SER A 218 9.37 17.86 -3.64
CA SER A 218 9.44 17.43 -2.24
C SER A 218 8.31 16.49 -1.82
N HIS A 219 7.14 16.58 -2.46
CA HIS A 219 6.00 15.67 -2.25
C HIS A 219 6.03 14.42 -3.14
N SER A 220 7.00 14.33 -4.07
CA SER A 220 7.29 13.10 -4.82
C SER A 220 7.67 11.98 -3.83
N PRO A 221 7.06 10.78 -3.88
CA PRO A 221 7.26 9.71 -2.89
C PRO A 221 8.70 9.15 -2.78
N SER A 222 9.65 9.66 -3.56
CA SER A 222 10.99 9.10 -3.72
C SER A 222 11.99 9.48 -2.61
N ALA A 223 11.78 10.56 -1.85
CA ALA A 223 12.82 11.04 -0.92
C ALA A 223 12.69 10.56 0.54
N GLY A 224 11.47 10.34 1.06
CA GLY A 224 11.25 10.04 2.49
C GLY A 224 10.65 8.66 2.79
N THR A 225 9.89 8.10 1.85
CA THR A 225 9.05 6.93 2.14
C THR A 225 9.82 5.62 1.97
N ILE A 226 10.74 5.55 1.00
CA ILE A 226 11.51 4.30 0.77
C ILE A 226 12.47 4.01 1.93
N SER A 227 13.03 5.03 2.58
CA SER A 227 13.92 4.86 3.74
C SER A 227 13.18 4.40 5.01
N SER A 228 11.96 4.89 5.24
CA SER A 228 11.16 4.50 6.41
C SER A 228 10.59 3.08 6.31
N PHE A 229 10.37 2.56 5.10
CA PHE A 229 9.97 1.15 4.89
C PHE A 229 11.13 0.16 5.03
N ALA A 230 12.38 0.56 4.74
CA ALA A 230 13.55 -0.29 4.92
C ALA A 230 13.89 -0.53 6.41
N ILE A 231 13.63 0.45 7.28
CA ILE A 231 13.96 0.38 8.71
C ILE A 231 12.92 -0.40 9.52
N ARG A 232 11.68 -0.56 9.01
CA ARG A 232 10.62 -1.26 9.75
C ARG A 232 10.66 -2.80 9.64
N ARG A 233 11.48 -3.36 8.75
CA ARG A 233 11.63 -4.83 8.58
C ARG A 233 12.67 -5.48 9.48
N SER A 234 13.46 -4.73 10.26
CA SER A 234 14.47 -5.29 11.17
C SER A 234 13.98 -5.55 12.60
N ASN A 235 12.73 -5.22 12.93
CA ASN A 235 12.18 -5.36 14.29
C ASN A 235 10.94 -6.27 14.34
N ILE A 236 11.07 -7.51 13.87
CA ILE A 236 10.13 -8.58 14.23
C ILE A 236 10.84 -9.46 15.27
N PRO A 237 10.44 -9.43 16.56
CA PRO A 237 10.99 -10.34 17.55
C PRO A 237 10.46 -11.76 17.29
N TYR A 238 11.35 -12.74 17.43
CA TYR A 238 11.03 -14.17 17.49
C TYR A 238 10.25 -14.51 18.75
#